data_AF-A0A2V9A170-F1
#
_entry.id   AF-A0A2V9A170-F1
#
_cell.length_a   1.000
_cell.length_b   1.000
_cell.length_c   1.000
_cell.angle_alpha   90.00
_cell.angle_beta   90.00
_cell.angle_gamma   90.00
#
_symmetry.space_group_name_H-M   'P 1'
#
loop_
_entity.id
_entity.type
_entity.pdbx_description
1 polymer ?
#
loop_
_entity_poly.entity_id
_entity_poly.type
_entity_poly.pdbx_seq_one_letter_code
_entity_poly.pdbx_strand_id
1 'polypeptide(L)' 'MGEFSIFHWLIVLAVVLIFFGGRRIPEVMKGLGEGIRSFKEGMSGASQTPAPPAQAPPAAPAEKPAEEKK' A
#
# COMPACT_ATOMS: atom_id res chain seq x y z
N MET A 1 -20.36 -25.81 14.36
CA MET A 1 -20.20 -24.61 13.49
C MET A 1 -18.94 -23.83 13.88
N GLY A 2 -17.76 -24.34 13.53
CA GLY A 2 -16.48 -23.70 13.88
C GLY A 2 -15.24 -24.51 13.48
N GLU A 3 -15.38 -25.49 12.59
CA GLU A 3 -14.43 -26.60 12.51
C GLU A 3 -13.23 -26.37 11.59
N PHE A 4 -13.18 -25.26 10.83
CA PHE A 4 -12.08 -25.02 9.87
C PHE A 4 -11.64 -23.55 9.79
N SER A 5 -11.84 -22.79 10.88
CA SER A 5 -11.98 -21.33 10.79
C SER A 5 -10.70 -20.57 10.38
N ILE A 6 -9.54 -20.88 10.97
CA ILE A 6 -8.32 -20.08 10.76
C ILE A 6 -7.10 -20.96 10.49
N PHE A 7 -6.96 -22.07 11.21
CA PHE A 7 -5.84 -23.01 11.02
C PHE A 7 -5.82 -23.63 9.62
N HIS A 8 -6.99 -23.94 9.04
CA HIS A 8 -7.08 -24.46 7.68
C HIS A 8 -6.56 -23.44 6.65
N TRP A 9 -7.01 -22.18 6.76
CA TRP A 9 -6.54 -21.09 5.90
C TRP A 9 -5.05 -20.82 6.05
N LEU A 10 -4.50 -20.90 7.26
CA LEU A 10 -3.06 -20.78 7.51
C LEU A 10 -2.26 -21.89 6.82
N ILE A 11 -2.72 -23.14 6.90
CA ILE A 11 -2.08 -24.29 6.25
C ILE A 11 -2.14 -24.13 4.73
N VAL A 12 -3.29 -23.73 4.18
CA VAL A 12 -3.43 -23.49 2.74
C VAL A 12 -2.49 -22.37 2.27
N LEU A 13 -2.40 -21.25 3.00
CA LEU A 13 -1.45 -20.18 2.69
C LEU A 13 -0.01 -20.69 2.71
N ALA A 14 0.36 -21.47 3.71
CA ALA A 14 1.70 -22.04 3.84
C ALA A 14 2.06 -22.95 2.65
N VAL A 15 1.13 -23.81 2.22
CA VAL A 15 1.34 -24.67 1.05
C VAL A 15 1.51 -23.85 -0.22
N VAL A 16 0.67 -22.83 -0.43
CA VAL A 16 0.78 -21.93 -1.59
C VAL A 16 2.12 -21.16 -1.57
N LEU A 17 2.54 -20.65 -0.42
CA LEU A 17 3.83 -19.98 -0.22
C LEU A 17 5.02 -20.89 -0.52
N ILE A 18 4.94 -22.19 -0.19
CA ILE A 18 5.99 -23.17 -0.48
C ILE A 18 6.04 -23.49 -1.99
N PHE A 19 4.88 -23.68 -2.63
CA PHE A 19 4.81 -24.01 -4.07
C PHE A 19 5.18 -22.83 -4.98
N PHE A 20 4.66 -21.64 -4.68
CA PHE A 20 4.96 -20.43 -5.46
C PHE A 20 6.27 -19.76 -5.03
N GLY A 21 6.75 -20.07 -3.83
CA GLY A 21 7.89 -19.40 -3.21
C GLY A 21 7.53 -18.00 -2.68
N GLY A 22 8.07 -17.64 -1.51
CA GLY A 22 7.83 -16.33 -0.88
C GLY A 22 8.27 -15.11 -1.69
N ARG A 23 9.02 -15.31 -2.79
CA ARG A 23 9.55 -14.24 -3.65
C ARG A 23 8.62 -13.87 -4.82
N ARG A 24 7.71 -14.76 -5.23
CA ARG A 24 6.76 -14.52 -6.33
C ARG A 24 5.50 -13.77 -5.91
N ILE A 25 4.99 -14.03 -4.70
CA ILE A 25 3.82 -13.32 -4.16
C ILE A 25 4.02 -11.79 -4.11
N PRO A 26 5.12 -11.24 -3.54
CA PRO A 26 5.30 -9.79 -3.50
C PRO A 26 5.51 -9.17 -4.89
N GLU A 27 6.12 -9.90 -5.82
CA GLU A 27 6.34 -9.44 -7.19
C GLU A 27 5.02 -9.31 -7.96
N VAL A 28 4.16 -10.33 -7.88
CA VAL A 28 2.81 -10.31 -8.48
C VAL A 28 1.89 -9.30 -7.79
N MET A 29 1.94 -9.22 -6.46
CA MET A 29 1.14 -8.28 -5.69
C MET A 29 1.54 -6.83 -5.97
N LYS A 30 2.82 -6.54 -6.22
CA LYS A 30 3.29 -5.21 -6.63
C LYS A 30 2.75 -4.83 -8.01
N GLY A 31 2.80 -5.72 -8.99
CA GLY A 31 2.23 -5.49 -10.32
C GLY A 31 0.69 -5.33 -10.30
N LEU A 32 0.00 -6.17 -9.54
CA LEU A 32 -1.46 -6.08 -9.35
C LEU A 32 -1.85 -4.81 -8.59
N GLY A 33 -1.09 -4.44 -7.56
CA GLY A 33 -1.33 -3.26 -6.74
C GLY A 33 -1.19 -1.96 -7.53
N GLU A 34 -0.18 -1.86 -8.39
CA GLU A 34 -0.04 -0.73 -9.33
C GLU A 34 -1.24 -0.64 -10.28
N GLY A 35 -1.66 -1.77 -10.88
CA GLY A 35 -2.82 -1.80 -11.78
C GLY A 35 -4.12 -1.38 -11.09
N ILE A 36 -4.38 -1.87 -9.88
CA ILE A 36 -5.55 -1.48 -9.09
C ILE A 36 -5.46 0.00 -8.69
N ARG A 37 -4.26 0.51 -8.38
CA ARG A 37 -4.05 1.92 -8.03
C ARG A 37 -4.33 2.84 -9.21
N SER A 38 -3.79 2.54 -10.39
CA SER A 38 -4.07 3.32 -11.61
C SER A 38 -5.54 3.23 -12.02
N PHE A 39 -6.17 2.06 -11.85
CA PHE A 39 -7.60 1.90 -12.07
C PHE A 39 -8.43 2.77 -11.12
N LYS A 40 -8.08 2.78 -9.82
CA LYS A 40 -8.74 3.60 -8.81
C LYS A 40 -8.51 5.09 -9.03
N GLU A 41 -7.30 5.50 -9.40
CA GLU A 41 -6.96 6.90 -9.73
C GLU A 41 -7.72 7.36 -10.98
N GLY A 42 -7.78 6.55 -12.04
CA GLY A 42 -8.57 6.85 -13.24
C GLY A 42 -10.08 6.90 -12.98
N MET A 43 -10.59 6.03 -12.11
CA MET A 43 -12.01 6.02 -11.72
C MET A 43 -12.35 7.16 -10.73
N SER A 44 -11.42 7.52 -9.84
CA SER A 44 -11.58 8.61 -8.86
C SER A 44 -11.35 9.99 -9.45
N GLY A 45 -10.56 10.10 -10.53
CA GLY A 45 -10.36 11.33 -11.30
C GLY A 45 -11.64 11.86 -11.95
N ALA A 46 -12.67 11.01 -12.08
CA ALA A 46 -14.02 11.44 -12.48
C ALA A 46 -14.82 12.10 -11.34
N SER A 47 -14.31 12.14 -10.10
CA SER A 47 -15.07 12.64 -8.95
C SER A 47 -14.32 13.46 -7.90
N GLN A 48 -13.00 13.64 -7.95
CA GLN A 48 -12.30 14.44 -6.94
C GLN A 48 -11.21 15.36 -7.49
N THR A 49 -11.32 16.63 -7.11
CA THR A 49 -10.26 17.65 -7.13
C THR A 49 -8.99 17.10 -6.45
N PRO A 50 -7.78 17.52 -6.86
CA PRO A 50 -6.54 16.88 -6.45
C PRO A 50 -6.27 17.12 -4.96
N ALA A 51 -6.52 16.11 -4.13
CA ALA A 51 -5.90 16.03 -2.81
C ALA A 51 -4.44 15.59 -3.01
N PRO A 52 -3.44 16.36 -2.52
CA PRO A 52 -2.04 16.01 -2.61
C PRO A 52 -1.81 14.58 -2.09
N PRO A 53 -0.90 13.81 -2.72
CA PRO A 53 -0.59 12.47 -2.26
C PRO A 53 -0.13 12.58 -0.81
N ALA A 54 -0.78 11.83 0.08
CA ALA A 54 -0.30 11.57 1.42
C ALA A 54 1.03 10.80 1.33
N GLN A 55 2.09 11.55 1.01
CA GLN A 55 3.43 11.25 1.47
C GLN A 55 3.33 11.22 3.00
N ALA A 56 3.99 10.24 3.59
CA ALA A 56 4.18 10.12 5.03
C ALA A 56 4.49 11.51 5.66
N PRO A 57 4.04 11.76 6.90
CA PRO A 57 4.00 13.08 7.52
C PRO A 57 5.26 13.90 7.24
N PRO A 58 5.12 15.20 6.90
CA PRO A 58 6.26 16.08 6.74
C PRO A 58 7.09 15.97 8.02
N ALA A 59 8.34 15.52 7.85
CA ALA A 59 9.35 15.72 8.86
C ALA A 59 9.25 17.18 9.31
N ALA A 60 9.15 17.32 10.63
CA ALA A 60 9.00 18.50 11.44
C ALA A 60 9.30 19.85 10.76
N PRO A 61 8.50 20.90 11.04
CA PRO A 61 8.80 22.27 10.64
C PRO A 61 10.29 22.57 10.87
N ALA A 62 11.00 22.91 9.80
CA ALA A 62 12.29 23.57 9.88
C ALA A 62 12.03 24.99 10.42
N GLU A 63 11.74 25.04 11.71
CA GLU A 63 11.73 26.23 12.53
C GLU A 63 13.20 26.65 12.70
N LYS A 64 13.62 27.62 11.89
CA LYS A 64 14.62 28.65 12.19
C LYS A 64 14.70 29.63 11.01
N PRO A 65 13.97 30.75 11.10
CA PRO A 65 14.10 31.87 10.18
C PRO A 65 15.55 32.34 10.14
N ALA A 66 16.21 32.17 9.00
CA ALA A 66 17.28 33.05 8.59
C ALA A 66 16.60 34.15 7.77
N GLU A 67 16.58 35.36 8.34
CA GLU A 67 16.54 36.69 7.68
C GLU A 67 15.66 37.67 8.45
N GLU A 68 16.26 38.44 9.37
CA GLU A 68 16.06 39.89 9.35
C GLU A 68 17.29 40.60 9.93
N LYS A 69 17.96 41.30 9.04
CA LYS A 69 19.04 42.25 9.24
C LYS A 69 18.39 43.63 9.16
N LYS A 70 18.10 44.30 10.29
CA LYS A 70 18.08 45.77 10.38
C LYS A 70 18.01 46.27 11.82
#